data_AF-A0A5C8PE15-F1
#
_entry.id   AF-A0A5C8PE15-F1
#
_cell.length_a   1.000
_cell.length_b   1.000
_cell.length_c   1.000
_cell.angle_alpha   90.00
_cell.angle_beta   90.00
_cell.angle_gamma   90.00
#
_symmetry.space_group_name_H-M   'P 1'
#
loop_
_entity.id
_entity.type
_entity.pdbx_description
1 polymer ?
#
loop_
_entity_poly.entity_id
_entity_poly.type
_entity_poly.pdbx_seq_one_letter_code
_entity_poly.pdbx_strand_id
1 'polypeptide(L)'
;MPSDIYGQPSNRYEMFLPIMFAETRLKSQYAGGFKLHITVAAEQAEPLARVILPALERIHHKVVLPGGHYARLNEGNERGKFITIYPGPAAPSQHVLDAIDPLLLQLRSQGIRPGPVPTTRQSNHAEAEIRIGHSGLVRTYWAENYRTT
;
A
#
# COMPACT_ATOMS: atom_id res chain seq x y z
N MET A 1 5.40 15.45 16.27
CA MET A 1 4.99 14.82 15.00
C MET A 1 6.23 14.68 14.13
N PRO A 2 6.43 13.57 13.41
CA PRO A 2 7.54 13.44 12.46
C PRO A 2 7.52 14.58 11.44
N SER A 3 8.69 15.14 11.12
CA SER A 3 8.85 16.16 10.07
C SER A 3 8.54 15.60 8.68
N ASP A 4 8.78 14.30 8.49
CA ASP A 4 8.50 13.58 7.25
C ASP A 4 8.00 12.15 7.54
N ILE A 5 7.36 11.56 6.51
CA ILE A 5 6.96 10.16 6.47
C ILE A 5 7.74 9.53 5.32
N TYR A 6 8.80 8.77 5.63
CA TYR A 6 9.73 8.19 4.65
C TYR A 6 10.29 9.22 3.65
N GLY A 7 10.63 10.42 4.13
CA GLY A 7 11.10 11.53 3.29
C GLY A 7 10.00 12.31 2.56
N GLN A 8 8.72 11.99 2.79
CA GLN A 8 7.59 12.76 2.27
C GLN A 8 7.12 13.81 3.29
N PRO A 9 6.73 15.03 2.86
CA PRO A 9 6.22 16.05 3.78
C PRO A 9 5.01 15.56 4.58
N SER A 10 5.08 15.61 5.91
CA SER A 10 4.03 15.05 6.77
C SER A 10 2.69 15.80 6.66
N ASN A 11 2.70 17.06 6.22
CA ASN A 11 1.48 17.85 5.98
C ASN A 11 0.59 17.31 4.85
N ARG A 12 1.11 16.42 3.99
CA ARG A 12 0.32 15.72 2.96
C ARG A 12 -0.56 14.61 3.54
N TYR A 13 -0.35 14.24 4.80
CA TYR A 13 -0.99 13.10 5.43
C TYR A 13 -1.87 13.51 6.61
N GLU A 14 -2.84 12.66 6.87
CA GLU A 14 -3.57 12.54 8.12
C GLU A 14 -3.06 11.29 8.85
N MET A 15 -2.76 11.42 10.14
CA MET A 15 -2.16 10.35 10.94
C MET A 15 -3.22 9.62 11.76
N PHE A 16 -3.25 8.31 11.64
CA PHE A 16 -4.16 7.42 12.35
C PHE A 16 -3.36 6.60 13.36
N LEU A 17 -3.07 7.23 14.50
CA LEU A 17 -2.21 6.66 15.55
C LEU A 17 -2.75 5.39 16.20
N PRO A 18 -4.06 5.13 16.35
CA PRO A 18 -4.52 3.86 16.92
C PRO A 18 -4.17 2.63 16.07
N ILE A 19 -4.00 2.81 14.76
CA ILE A 19 -3.77 1.74 13.79
C ILE A 19 -2.41 1.90 13.07
N MET A 20 -1.62 2.89 13.49
CA MET A 20 -0.26 3.19 13.04
C MET A 20 -0.10 3.35 11.52
N PHE A 21 -0.98 4.11 10.86
CA PHE A 21 -0.82 4.48 9.45
C PHE A 21 -0.93 5.99 9.22
N ALA A 22 -0.38 6.44 8.10
CA ALA A 22 -0.58 7.75 7.53
C ALA A 22 -1.32 7.62 6.21
N GLU A 23 -2.40 8.37 6.03
CA GLU A 23 -3.19 8.39 4.80
C GLU A 23 -3.11 9.76 4.16
N THR A 24 -3.02 9.83 2.83
CA THR A 24 -3.01 11.10 2.13
C THR A 24 -4.29 11.90 2.40
N ARG A 25 -4.14 13.22 2.50
CA ARG A 25 -5.27 14.16 2.50
C ARG A 25 -5.98 14.19 1.15
N LEU A 26 -5.24 13.93 0.06
CA LEU A 26 -5.83 13.65 -1.23
C LEU A 26 -6.64 12.35 -1.13
N LYS A 27 -7.93 12.42 -1.48
CA LYS A 27 -8.84 11.27 -1.52
C LYS A 27 -9.18 10.91 -2.96
N SER A 28 -9.43 9.63 -3.20
CA SER A 28 -9.89 9.14 -4.48
C SER A 28 -11.22 9.80 -4.86
N GLN A 29 -11.37 10.16 -6.13
CA GLN A 29 -12.64 10.65 -6.67
C GLN A 29 -13.68 9.53 -6.83
N TYR A 30 -13.23 8.28 -6.78
CA TYR A 30 -14.07 7.10 -6.94
C TYR A 30 -14.61 6.63 -5.60
N ALA A 31 -15.87 6.24 -5.56
CA ALA A 31 -16.48 5.65 -4.37
C ALA A 31 -15.92 4.25 -4.07
N GLY A 32 -15.55 3.50 -5.12
CA GLY A 32 -15.00 2.15 -5.06
C GLY A 32 -14.14 1.83 -6.28
N GLY A 33 -13.61 0.61 -6.33
CA GLY A 33 -12.70 0.15 -7.36
C GLY A 33 -11.66 -0.84 -6.83
N PHE A 34 -10.59 -1.06 -7.58
CA PHE A 34 -9.49 -1.88 -7.08
C PHE A 34 -8.75 -1.17 -5.95
N LYS A 35 -8.46 -1.92 -4.89
CA LYS A 35 -7.40 -1.55 -3.95
C LYS A 35 -6.14 -2.31 -4.31
N LEU A 36 -5.01 -1.61 -4.30
CA LEU A 36 -3.70 -2.23 -4.50
C LEU A 36 -2.95 -2.23 -3.19
N HIS A 37 -2.34 -3.36 -2.83
CA HIS A 37 -1.46 -3.47 -1.69
C HIS A 37 -0.05 -3.77 -2.15
N ILE A 38 0.90 -2.95 -1.71
CA ILE A 38 2.32 -3.29 -1.82
C ILE A 38 2.70 -4.08 -0.57
N THR A 39 3.23 -5.27 -0.80
CA THR A 39 3.68 -6.22 0.21
C THR A 39 5.19 -6.31 0.17
N VAL A 40 5.86 -6.33 1.33
CA VAL A 40 7.33 -6.38 1.39
C VAL A 40 7.76 -7.06 2.69
N ALA A 41 8.95 -7.66 2.74
CA ALA A 41 9.53 -8.11 3.99
C ALA A 41 9.69 -6.93 4.96
N ALA A 42 9.37 -7.12 6.25
CA ALA A 42 9.18 -6.02 7.18
C ALA A 42 10.44 -5.17 7.37
N GLU A 43 11.60 -5.82 7.40
CA GLU A 43 12.93 -5.22 7.51
C GLU A 43 13.34 -4.41 6.26
N GLN A 44 12.62 -4.56 5.16
CA GLN A 44 12.85 -3.88 3.88
C GLN A 44 11.79 -2.82 3.55
N ALA A 45 10.84 -2.59 4.46
CA ALA A 45 9.69 -1.73 4.21
C ALA A 45 10.07 -0.25 4.08
N GLU A 46 10.90 0.28 4.99
CA GLU A 46 11.25 1.70 4.96
C GLU A 46 12.08 2.10 3.71
N PRO A 47 13.13 1.34 3.31
CA PRO A 47 13.84 1.61 2.06
C PRO A 47 12.93 1.58 0.83
N LEU A 48 11.99 0.63 0.77
CA LEU A 48 11.02 0.57 -0.33
C LEU A 48 10.11 1.81 -0.34
N ALA A 49 9.59 2.23 0.81
CA ALA A 49 8.69 3.38 0.89
C ALA A 49 9.36 4.68 0.42
N ARG A 50 10.64 4.89 0.77
CA ARG A 50 11.39 6.08 0.32
C ARG A 50 11.49 6.19 -1.20
N VAL A 51 11.48 5.06 -1.91
CA VAL A 51 11.54 5.01 -3.38
C VAL A 51 10.16 5.11 -4.02
N ILE A 52 9.16 4.45 -3.45
CA ILE A 52 7.84 4.30 -4.09
C ILE A 52 6.90 5.47 -3.80
N LEU A 53 6.93 6.05 -2.59
CA LEU A 53 5.98 7.11 -2.23
C LEU A 53 6.07 8.37 -3.13
N PRO A 54 7.24 8.80 -3.63
CA PRO A 54 7.30 9.86 -4.65
C PRO A 54 6.45 9.58 -5.89
N ALA A 55 6.41 8.33 -6.37
CA ALA A 55 5.59 7.95 -7.52
C ALA A 55 4.08 7.94 -7.22
N LEU A 56 3.71 7.98 -5.94
CA LEU A 56 2.32 7.98 -5.47
C LEU A 56 1.83 9.38 -5.04
N GLU A 57 2.59 10.44 -5.27
CA GLU A 57 2.30 11.76 -4.68
C GLU A 57 0.93 12.35 -5.07
N ARG A 58 0.39 11.97 -6.23
CA ARG A 58 -0.91 12.40 -6.76
C ARG A 58 -1.98 11.31 -6.68
N ILE A 59 -1.74 10.27 -5.90
CA ILE A 59 -2.62 9.11 -5.80
C ILE A 59 -3.04 8.96 -4.34
N HIS A 60 -4.33 8.73 -4.10
CA HIS A 60 -4.81 8.43 -2.76
C HIS A 60 -4.21 7.11 -2.27
N HIS A 61 -3.48 7.18 -1.16
CA HIS A 61 -2.87 6.01 -0.54
C HIS A 61 -2.75 6.17 0.98
N LYS A 62 -2.59 5.04 1.67
CA LYS A 62 -2.09 4.98 3.05
C LYS A 62 -0.83 4.13 3.12
N VAL A 63 0.02 4.45 4.09
CA VAL A 63 1.25 3.72 4.39
C VAL A 63 1.34 3.50 5.90
N VAL A 64 1.81 2.34 6.32
CA VAL A 64 2.11 2.08 7.73
C VAL A 64 3.22 3.02 8.20
N LEU A 65 3.13 3.54 9.42
CA LEU A 65 4.13 4.45 9.99
C LEU A 65 5.49 3.76 10.22
N PRO A 66 6.61 4.51 10.17
CA PRO A 66 7.95 3.99 10.48
C PRO A 66 8.07 3.54 11.94
N GLY A 67 9.15 2.82 12.28
CA GLY A 67 9.40 2.39 13.67
C GLY A 67 8.87 0.99 14.00
N GLY A 68 8.86 0.08 13.02
CA GLY A 68 8.56 -1.33 13.24
C GLY A 68 7.07 -1.70 13.34
N HIS A 69 6.15 -0.73 13.16
CA HIS A 69 4.71 -0.99 13.21
C HIS A 69 4.25 -2.02 12.18
N TYR A 70 4.87 -2.03 11.00
CA TYR A 70 4.52 -2.99 9.95
C TYR A 70 4.83 -4.44 10.35
N ALA A 71 5.93 -4.68 11.08
CA ALA A 71 6.24 -6.01 11.60
C ALA A 71 5.14 -6.51 12.54
N ARG A 72 4.65 -5.64 13.43
CA ARG A 72 3.52 -5.96 14.34
C ARG A 72 2.21 -6.21 13.59
N LEU A 73 1.90 -5.38 12.58
CA LEU A 73 0.68 -5.57 11.78
C LEU A 73 0.68 -6.88 10.98
N ASN A 74 1.85 -7.43 10.65
CA ASN A 74 1.99 -8.73 9.99
C ASN A 74 1.53 -9.94 10.83
N GLU A 75 1.36 -9.75 12.13
CA GLU A 75 0.81 -10.77 13.04
C GLU A 75 -0.73 -10.83 13.01
N GLY A 76 -1.39 -9.82 12.42
CA GLY A 76 -2.85 -9.68 12.44
C GLY A 76 -3.51 -9.64 11.06
N ASN A 77 -4.71 -9.03 11.01
CA ASN A 77 -5.53 -8.91 9.80
C ASN A 77 -4.98 -7.92 8.76
N GLU A 78 -4.08 -7.03 9.18
CA GLU A 78 -3.42 -6.06 8.31
C GLU A 78 -2.13 -6.60 7.69
N ARG A 79 -1.87 -7.91 7.82
CA ARG A 79 -0.67 -8.53 7.28
C ARG A 79 -0.49 -8.30 5.79
N GLY A 80 0.76 -8.05 5.40
CA GLY A 80 1.11 -7.77 4.01
C GLY A 80 0.74 -6.36 3.54
N LYS A 81 -0.22 -5.66 4.16
CA LYS A 81 -0.77 -4.38 3.68
C LYS A 81 0.12 -3.17 4.07
N PHE A 82 1.35 -3.11 3.56
CA PHE A 82 2.29 -2.04 3.92
C PHE A 82 1.87 -0.68 3.35
N ILE A 83 1.65 -0.62 2.04
CA ILE A 83 1.09 0.53 1.34
C ILE A 83 -0.23 0.08 0.72
N THR A 84 -1.31 0.81 0.96
CA THR A 84 -2.60 0.61 0.32
C THR A 84 -2.87 1.78 -0.62
N ILE A 85 -3.24 1.49 -1.86
CA ILE A 85 -3.48 2.48 -2.92
C ILE A 85 -4.93 2.36 -3.39
N TYR A 86 -5.58 3.50 -3.62
CA TYR A 86 -7.00 3.60 -3.99
C TYR A 86 -7.18 4.19 -5.41
N PRO A 87 -6.69 3.50 -6.46
CA PRO A 87 -6.66 4.03 -7.83
C PRO A 87 -8.04 4.22 -8.49
N GLY A 88 -9.04 3.39 -8.13
CA GLY A 88 -10.36 3.42 -8.76
C GLY A 88 -10.62 2.19 -9.66
N PRO A 89 -11.39 2.34 -10.76
CA PRO A 89 -11.70 1.23 -11.67
C PRO A 89 -10.47 0.74 -12.45
N ALA A 90 -10.68 -0.24 -13.34
CA ALA A 90 -9.62 -0.96 -14.04
C ALA A 90 -8.58 -0.05 -14.73
N ALA A 91 -9.01 0.89 -15.58
CA ALA A 91 -8.08 1.73 -16.35
C ALA A 91 -7.19 2.62 -15.45
N PRO A 92 -7.73 3.40 -14.48
CA PRO A 92 -6.90 4.10 -13.50
C PRO A 92 -5.96 3.18 -12.71
N SER A 93 -6.42 1.98 -12.35
CA SER A 93 -5.61 1.00 -11.61
C SER A 93 -4.43 0.49 -12.42
N GLN A 94 -4.65 0.23 -13.70
CA GLN A 94 -3.58 -0.17 -14.62
C GLN A 94 -2.55 0.95 -14.77
N HIS A 95 -2.98 2.21 -14.95
CA HIS A 95 -2.04 3.34 -15.03
C HIS A 95 -1.17 3.49 -13.77
N VAL A 96 -1.74 3.27 -12.58
CA VAL A 96 -0.97 3.28 -11.35
C VAL A 96 0.02 2.11 -11.31
N LEU A 97 -0.42 0.91 -11.70
CA LEU A 97 0.46 -0.27 -11.77
C LEU A 97 1.62 -0.05 -12.74
N ASP A 98 1.36 0.48 -13.93
CA ASP A 98 2.37 0.77 -14.95
C ASP A 98 3.42 1.77 -14.46
N ALA A 99 3.02 2.72 -13.60
CA ALA A 99 3.92 3.69 -13.00
C ALA A 99 4.82 3.10 -11.90
N ILE A 100 4.31 2.17 -11.08
CA ILE A 100 5.04 1.67 -9.89
C ILE A 100 5.74 0.32 -10.11
N ASP A 101 5.19 -0.56 -10.95
CA ASP A 101 5.71 -1.93 -11.10
C ASP A 101 7.15 -1.97 -11.66
N PRO A 102 7.56 -1.10 -12.60
CA PRO A 102 8.96 -1.04 -13.04
C PRO A 102 9.93 -0.71 -11.89
N LEU A 103 9.56 0.25 -11.02
CA LEU A 103 10.36 0.61 -9.84
C LEU A 103 10.42 -0.55 -8.84
N LEU A 104 9.28 -1.20 -8.59
CA LEU A 104 9.19 -2.37 -7.73
C LEU A 104 10.00 -3.55 -8.28
N LEU A 105 10.01 -3.75 -9.61
CA LEU A 105 10.80 -4.79 -10.26
C LEU A 105 12.30 -4.52 -10.14
N GLN A 106 12.74 -3.27 -10.28
CA GLN A 106 14.12 -2.88 -10.03
C GLN A 106 14.52 -3.13 -8.57
N LEU A 107 13.68 -2.74 -7.62
CA LEU A 107 13.89 -3.03 -6.20
C LEU A 107 13.96 -4.54 -5.94
N ARG A 108 13.17 -5.34 -6.67
CA ARG A 108 13.21 -6.80 -6.59
C ARG A 108 14.53 -7.39 -7.06
N SER A 109 15.10 -6.89 -8.16
CA SER A 109 16.41 -7.34 -8.62
C SER A 109 17.55 -6.94 -7.67
N GLN A 110 17.33 -5.92 -6.84
CA GLN A 110 18.23 -5.49 -5.76
C GLN A 110 18.04 -6.28 -4.44
N GLY A 111 17.18 -7.30 -4.43
CA GLY A 111 17.00 -8.19 -3.28
C GLY A 111 15.85 -7.83 -2.35
N ILE A 112 14.98 -6.87 -2.69
CA ILE A 112 13.73 -6.67 -1.96
C ILE A 112 12.86 -7.94 -2.08
N ARG A 113 12.26 -8.37 -0.98
CA ARG A 113 11.48 -9.61 -0.89
C ARG A 113 10.00 -9.29 -0.65
N PRO A 114 9.07 -10.11 -1.18
CA PRO A 114 7.66 -9.95 -0.89
C PRO A 114 7.39 -10.20 0.58
N GLY A 115 6.39 -9.51 1.10
CA GLY A 115 5.89 -9.72 2.44
C GLY A 115 4.89 -10.87 2.51
N PRO A 116 4.21 -11.02 3.66
CA PRO A 116 3.07 -11.91 3.80
C PRO A 116 1.98 -11.61 2.78
N VAL A 117 1.21 -12.63 2.41
CA VAL A 117 0.06 -12.46 1.50
C VAL A 117 -1.08 -11.81 2.29
N PRO A 118 -1.58 -10.63 1.86
CA PRO A 118 -2.71 -10.00 2.49
C PRO A 118 -3.99 -10.78 2.18
N THR A 119 -4.94 -10.66 3.10
CA THR A 119 -6.27 -11.27 2.95
C THR A 119 -7.35 -10.21 2.97
N THR A 120 -8.42 -10.48 2.21
CA THR A 120 -9.66 -9.73 2.20
C THR A 120 -10.78 -10.56 2.83
N ARG A 121 -11.85 -9.91 3.30
CA ARG A 121 -12.99 -10.56 3.97
C ARG A 121 -14.34 -10.23 3.33
N GLN A 122 -14.37 -9.92 2.04
CA GLN A 122 -15.59 -9.49 1.36
C GLN A 122 -16.70 -10.54 1.34
N SER A 123 -16.34 -11.81 1.37
CA SER A 123 -17.26 -12.95 1.39
C SER A 123 -17.60 -13.44 2.81
N ASN A 124 -17.32 -12.65 3.86
CA ASN A 124 -17.29 -13.09 5.27
C ASN A 124 -16.23 -14.19 5.58
N HIS A 125 -15.43 -14.59 4.58
CA HIS A 125 -14.30 -15.51 4.72
C HIS A 125 -13.00 -14.82 4.31
N ALA A 126 -11.89 -15.24 4.92
CA ALA A 126 -10.58 -14.70 4.59
C ALA A 126 -10.09 -15.31 3.27
N GLU A 127 -9.95 -14.48 2.24
CA GLU A 127 -9.47 -14.85 0.92
C GLU A 127 -8.14 -14.16 0.62
N ALA A 128 -7.20 -14.89 0.02
CA ALA A 128 -5.93 -14.32 -0.39
C ALA A 128 -6.11 -13.36 -1.57
N GLU A 129 -5.47 -12.20 -1.50
CA GLU A 129 -5.54 -11.24 -2.59
C GLU A 129 -4.74 -11.69 -3.82
N ILE A 130 -5.20 -11.23 -4.99
CA ILE A 130 -4.67 -11.61 -6.29
C ILE A 130 -3.35 -10.87 -6.53
N ARG A 131 -2.30 -11.59 -6.92
CA ARG A 131 -1.02 -10.99 -7.32
C ARG A 131 -1.13 -10.37 -8.72
N ILE A 132 -0.66 -9.14 -8.86
CA ILE A 132 -0.60 -8.42 -10.14
C ILE A 132 0.80 -7.82 -10.36
N GLY A 133 1.07 -7.38 -11.59
CA GLY A 133 2.39 -6.89 -11.99
C GLY A 133 3.45 -7.98 -12.04
N HIS A 134 4.66 -7.58 -12.44
CA HIS A 134 5.82 -8.45 -12.65
C HIS A 134 6.74 -8.47 -11.43
N SER A 135 6.72 -7.43 -10.59
CA SER A 135 7.53 -7.38 -9.35
C SER A 135 7.18 -8.50 -8.36
N GLY A 136 5.93 -8.97 -8.39
CA GLY A 136 5.40 -9.88 -7.39
C GLY A 136 5.23 -9.27 -5.99
N LEU A 137 5.35 -7.94 -5.89
CA LEU A 137 5.15 -7.17 -4.66
C LEU A 137 3.73 -6.60 -4.55
N VAL A 138 2.97 -6.55 -5.66
CA VAL A 138 1.63 -5.95 -5.70
C VAL A 138 0.53 -7.01 -5.64
N ARG A 139 -0.45 -6.75 -4.79
CA ARG A 139 -1.67 -7.55 -4.61
C ARG A 139 -2.89 -6.67 -4.79
N THR A 140 -4.03 -7.25 -5.15
CA THR A 140 -5.26 -6.50 -5.35
C THR A 140 -6.51 -7.29 -5.00
N TYR A 141 -7.56 -6.53 -4.71
CA TYR A 141 -8.94 -6.97 -4.68
C TYR A 141 -9.84 -5.80 -5.10
N TRP A 142 -11.05 -6.10 -5.56
CA TRP A 142 -12.08 -5.09 -5.85
C TRP A 142 -12.78 -4.67 -4.57
N ALA A 143 -13.03 -3.38 -4.32
CA ALA A 143 -13.78 -2.89 -3.18
C ALA A 143 -14.95 -2.00 -3.62
N GLU A 144 -16.17 -2.37 -3.24
CA GLU A 144 -17.39 -1.61 -3.56
C GLU A 144 -17.38 -0.19 -2.97
N ASN A 145 -16.76 -0.02 -1.81
CA ASN A 145 -16.67 1.28 -1.14
C ASN A 145 -15.32 1.43 -0.44
N TYR A 146 -14.60 2.50 -0.74
CA TYR A 146 -13.33 2.83 -0.09
C TYR A 146 -13.48 3.35 1.34
N ARG A 147 -14.68 3.81 1.75
CA ARG A 147 -14.96 4.41 3.07
C ARG A 147 -15.33 3.40 4.17
N THR A 148 -15.50 2.12 3.85
CA THR A 148 -16.02 1.09 4.78
C THR A 148 -14.94 0.20 5.39
N THR A 149 -13.71 0.70 5.52
CA THR A 149 -12.62 -0.04 6.19
C THR A 149 -12.13 0.67 7.43
#